data_AF-A0A821NID1-F1
#
_entry.id   AF-A0A821NID1-F1
#
_cell.length_a   1.000
_cell.length_b   1.000
_cell.length_c   1.000
_cell.angle_alpha   90.00
_cell.angle_beta   90.00
_cell.angle_gamma   90.00
#
_symmetry.space_group_name_H-M   'P 1'
#
loop_
_entity.id
_entity.type
_entity.pdbx_description
1 polymer ?
#
loop_
_entity_poly.entity_id
_entity_poly.type
_entity_poly.pdbx_seq_one_letter_code
_entity_poly.pdbx_strand_id
1 'polypeptide(L)' 'GDFNNDNWSDIVVANYNTNNVGIFLGYADGSFGNQTIFFTGSNSHPTSVAVGDFNNDNQLDVTVANFGANNVGILIGH' A
#
# COMPACT_ATOMS: atom_id res chain seq x y z
N GLY A 1 3.88 6.44 4.34
CA GLY A 1 4.26 6.12 5.74
C GLY A 1 5.74 5.82 5.73
N ASP A 2 6.27 5.15 6.73
CA ASP A 2 7.59 4.50 6.65
C ASP A 2 7.31 3.00 6.69
N PHE A 3 7.34 2.33 5.53
CA PHE A 3 6.97 0.93 5.38
C PHE A 3 8.16 -0.03 5.53
N ASN A 4 9.39 0.50 5.56
CA ASN A 4 10.62 -0.29 5.69
C ASN A 4 11.49 0.12 6.90
N ASN A 5 11.00 1.03 7.74
CA ASN A 5 11.64 1.53 8.96
C ASN A 5 13.01 2.19 8.71
N ASP A 6 13.15 2.92 7.61
CA ASP A 6 14.39 3.62 7.25
C ASP A 6 14.39 5.12 7.61
N ASN A 7 13.32 5.60 8.23
CA ASN A 7 13.02 7.00 8.58
C ASN A 7 12.78 7.94 7.39
N TRP A 8 12.59 7.42 6.18
CA TRP A 8 12.19 8.20 5.02
C TRP A 8 10.70 7.96 4.72
N SER A 9 10.05 8.98 4.15
CA SER A 9 8.64 8.87 3.80
C SER A 9 8.48 8.11 2.49
N ASP A 10 7.71 7.03 2.55
CA ASP A 10 7.26 6.22 1.44
C ASP A 10 5.85 6.60 0.96
N ILE A 11 5.55 6.20 -0.27
CA ILE A 11 4.26 6.41 -0.93
C ILE A 11 3.56 5.06 -1.13
N VAL A 12 2.25 5.05 -0.88
CA VAL A 12 1.34 3.97 -1.28
C VAL A 12 0.23 4.52 -2.19
N VAL A 13 -0.11 3.78 -3.23
CA VAL A 13 -1.13 4.17 -4.22
C VAL A 13 -2.09 3.02 -4.55
N ALA A 14 -3.38 3.33 -4.69
CA ALA A 14 -4.36 2.40 -5.26
C ALA A 14 -4.42 2.57 -6.79
N ASN A 15 -4.17 1.51 -7.53
CA ASN A 15 -4.20 1.53 -8.99
C ASN A 15 -5.48 0.88 -9.53
N TYR A 16 -6.50 1.71 -9.75
CA TYR A 16 -7.85 1.30 -10.12
C TYR A 16 -7.89 0.33 -11.33
N ASN A 17 -7.26 0.69 -12.45
CA ASN A 17 -7.36 -0.09 -13.69
C ASN A 17 -6.50 -1.35 -13.70
N THR A 18 -5.37 -1.34 -12.97
CA THR A 18 -4.42 -2.46 -12.96
C THR A 18 -4.66 -3.41 -11.78
N ASN A 19 -5.71 -3.17 -10.97
CA ASN A 19 -6.16 -4.06 -9.90
C ASN A 19 -5.05 -4.39 -8.88
N ASN A 20 -4.31 -3.36 -8.45
CA ASN A 20 -3.25 -3.53 -7.47
C ASN A 20 -3.03 -2.28 -6.61
N VAL A 21 -2.27 -2.45 -5.55
CA VAL A 21 -1.66 -1.38 -4.77
C VAL A 21 -0.17 -1.31 -5.11
N GLY A 22 0.35 -0.09 -5.24
CA GLY A 22 1.77 0.18 -5.41
C GLY A 22 2.39 0.78 -4.16
N ILE A 23 3.61 0.36 -3.82
CA ILE A 23 4.44 1.02 -2.79
C ILE A 23 5.73 1.50 -3.43
N PHE A 24 6.10 2.75 -3.18
CA PHE A 24 7.36 3.36 -3.59
C PHE A 24 8.13 3.72 -2.33
N LEU A 25 9.32 3.13 -2.16
CA LEU A 25 10.20 3.45 -1.03
C LEU A 25 10.89 4.78 -1.26
N GLY A 26 10.86 5.65 -0.27
CA GLY A 26 11.55 6.92 -0.25
C GLY A 26 13.04 6.76 0.05
N TYR A 27 13.83 7.74 -0.38
CA TYR A 27 15.25 7.81 -0.09
C TYR A 27 15.61 9.14 0.58
N ALA A 28 16.80 9.19 1.17
CA ALA A 28 17.32 10.35 1.90
C ALA A 28 17.39 11.64 1.07
N ASP A 29 17.49 11.52 -0.26
CA ASP A 29 17.52 12.65 -1.19
C ASP A 29 16.13 13.12 -1.64
N GLY A 30 15.06 12.52 -1.10
CA GLY A 30 13.67 12.81 -1.44
C GLY A 30 13.21 12.15 -2.75
N SER A 31 14.05 11.33 -3.38
CA SER A 31 13.64 10.50 -4.52
C SER A 31 12.91 9.23 -4.05
N PHE A 32 12.30 8.54 -5.01
CA PHE A 32 11.56 7.30 -4.77
C PHE A 32 12.10 6.18 -5.65
N GLY A 33 12.19 4.98 -5.09
CA GLY A 33 12.54 3.76 -5.81
C GLY A 33 11.47 3.29 -6.78
N ASN A 34 11.73 2.15 -7.42
CA ASN A 34 10.73 1.50 -8.26
C ASN A 34 9.53 1.01 -7.45
N GLN A 35 8.36 0.98 -8.08
CA GLN A 35 7.13 0.49 -7.47
C GLN A 35 7.21 -1.01 -7.18
N THR A 36 6.93 -1.40 -5.94
CA THR A 36 6.54 -2.77 -5.57
C THR A 36 5.02 -2.91 -5.71
N ILE A 37 4.56 -3.98 -6.36
CA ILE A 37 3.15 -4.17 -6.72
C ILE A 37 2.53 -5.30 -5.89
N PHE A 38 1.38 -5.04 -5.29
CA PHE A 38 0.57 -6.00 -4.55
C PHE A 38 -0.79 -6.17 -5.22
N PHE A 39 -1.04 -7.36 -5.76
CA PHE A 39 -2.29 -7.66 -6.47
C PHE A 39 -3.48 -7.74 -5.51
N THR A 40 -4.55 -7.01 -5.83
CA THR A 40 -5.76 -6.94 -4.99
C THR A 40 -6.90 -7.84 -5.49
N GLY A 41 -6.63 -8.66 -6.51
CA GLY A 41 -7.63 -9.55 -7.13
C GLY A 41 -8.20 -8.98 -8.44
N SER A 42 -8.63 -9.87 -9.34
CA SER A 42 -9.21 -9.48 -10.62
C SER A 42 -10.50 -8.68 -10.41
N ASN A 43 -10.68 -7.60 -11.18
CA ASN A 43 -11.82 -6.67 -11.08
C ASN A 43 -11.96 -6.00 -9.69
N SER A 44 -10.90 -5.96 -8.88
CA SER A 44 -10.94 -5.33 -7.56
C SER A 44 -11.16 -3.82 -7.62
N HIS A 45 -10.64 -3.14 -8.64
CA HIS A 45 -10.78 -1.70 -8.83
C HIS A 45 -10.53 -0.91 -7.53
N PRO A 46 -9.31 -0.98 -6.96
CA PRO A 46 -9.01 -0.32 -5.69
C PRO A 46 -9.14 1.20 -5.86
N THR A 47 -9.80 1.86 -4.90
CA THR A 47 -10.14 3.31 -4.98
C THR A 47 -9.51 4.15 -3.89
N SER A 48 -9.20 3.54 -2.75
CA SER A 48 -8.62 4.24 -1.60
C SER A 48 -7.75 3.29 -0.79
N VAL A 49 -6.76 3.87 -0.11
CA VAL A 49 -5.91 3.19 0.88
C VAL A 49 -5.97 3.93 2.21
N ALA A 50 -5.79 3.20 3.30
CA ALA A 50 -5.48 3.75 4.61
C ALA A 50 -4.30 2.98 5.21
N VAL A 51 -3.48 3.69 5.98
CA VAL A 51 -2.22 3.19 6.53
C VAL A 51 -2.27 3.28 8.05
N GLY A 52 -1.84 2.24 8.73
CA GLY A 52 -1.77 2.16 10.18
C GLY A 52 -1.32 0.78 10.63
N ASP A 53 -0.92 0.66 11.89
CA ASP A 53 -0.73 -0.66 12.52
C ASP A 53 -2.11 -1.21 12.91
N PHE A 54 -2.60 -2.19 12.14
CA PHE A 54 -3.94 -2.78 12.34
C PHE A 54 -3.87 -4.15 13.04
N ASN A 55 -2.69 -4.76 13.13
CA ASN A 55 -2.47 -6.06 13.76
C ASN A 55 -1.69 -5.98 15.09
N ASN A 56 -1.25 -4.78 15.49
CA ASN A 56 -0.48 -4.45 16.70
C ASN A 56 0.91 -5.10 16.74
N ASP A 57 1.62 -5.14 15.59
CA ASP A 57 3.00 -5.61 15.47
C ASP A 57 4.05 -4.48 15.40
N ASN A 58 3.62 -3.22 15.50
CA ASN A 58 4.40 -2.00 15.34
C ASN A 58 4.93 -1.76 13.93
N GLN A 59 4.34 -2.39 12.91
CA GLN A 59 4.64 -2.16 11.51
C GLN A 59 3.45 -1.56 10.80
N LEU A 60 3.69 -0.75 9.76
CA LEU A 60 2.60 -0.15 9.01
C LEU A 60 1.97 -1.17 8.07
N ASP A 61 0.69 -1.43 8.30
CA ASP A 61 -0.17 -2.17 7.38
C ASP A 61 -0.85 -1.21 6.39
N VAL A 62 -1.39 -1.78 5.30
CA VAL A 62 -2.20 -1.06 4.31
C VAL A 62 -3.56 -1.72 4.16
N THR A 63 -4.63 -0.98 4.42
CA THR A 63 -5.99 -1.40 4.05
C THR A 63 -6.38 -0.78 2.72
N VAL A 64 -7.09 -1.56 1.89
CA VAL A 64 -7.50 -1.15 0.55
C VAL A 64 -9.00 -1.36 0.34
N ALA A 65 -9.68 -0.31 -0.12
CA ALA A 65 -11.08 -0.37 -0.52
C ALA A 65 -11.18 -0.82 -1.98
N ASN A 66 -11.61 -2.07 -2.20
CA ASN A 66 -11.79 -2.66 -3.53
C ASN A 66 -13.23 -2.46 -4.00
N PHE A 67 -13.46 -1.36 -4.70
CA PHE A 67 -14.80 -0.96 -5.13
C PHE A 67 -15.43 -2.02 -6.04
N GLY A 68 -14.68 -2.56 -7.00
CA GLY A 68 -15.21 -3.52 -7.97
C GLY A 68 -15.47 -4.90 -7.39
N ALA A 69 -14.75 -5.29 -6.33
CA ALA A 69 -14.93 -6.57 -5.65
C ALA A 69 -15.89 -6.50 -4.44
N ASN A 70 -16.40 -5.31 -4.09
CA ASN A 70 -17.25 -5.08 -2.91
C ASN A 70 -16.64 -5.60 -1.60
N ASN A 71 -15.33 -5.43 -1.41
CA ASN A 71 -14.65 -5.86 -0.20
C ASN A 71 -13.54 -4.88 0.24
N VAL A 72 -12.98 -5.16 1.41
CA VAL A 72 -11.76 -4.50 1.90
C VAL A 72 -10.67 -5.57 1.99
N GLY A 73 -9.50 -5.27 1.44
CA GLY A 73 -8.30 -6.06 1.60
C GLY A 73 -7.36 -5.44 2.63
N ILE A 74 -6.47 -6.26 3.19
CA ILE A 74 -5.36 -5.79 4.02
C ILE A 74 -4.05 -6.42 3.52
N LEU A 75 -3.02 -5.59 3.39
CA LEU A 75 -1.64 -6.00 3.22
C LEU A 75 -0.93 -5.79 4.56
N ILE A 76 -0.41 -6.87 5.12
CA ILE A 76 0.27 -6.85 6.41
C ILE A 76 1.74 -6.46 6.22
N GLY A 77 2.20 -5.48 7.01
CA GLY A 77 3.61 -5.10 7.11
C GLY A 77 4.41 -6.14 7.89
N HIS A 78 5.68 -6.33 7.52
CA HIS A 78 6.55 -7.36 8.11
C HIS A 78 7.99 -6.92 8.25
#